data_AF-A0A661T6D5-F1
#
_entry.id   AF-A0A661T6D5-F1
#
_cell.length_a   1.000
_cell.length_b   1.000
_cell.length_c   1.000
_cell.angle_alpha   90.00
_cell.angle_beta   90.00
_cell.angle_gamma   90.00
#
_symmetry.space_group_name_H-M   'P 1'
#
loop_
_entity.id
_entity.type
_entity.pdbx_description
1 polymer ?
#
loop_
_entity_poly.entity_id
_entity_poly.type
_entity_poly.pdbx_seq_one_letter_code
_entity_poly.pdbx_strand_id
1 'polypeptide(L)'
;MKKKPYGNTGGLKANHLRRLQNIYRRTIPPRFLVTPELARELFNLSLEIRRQVGVLVDRKGRVEHVIVGNDRQIVIPDISNYRAYAGRLRGLRCIHTHLG
;
A
#
# COMPACT_ATOMS: atom_id res chain seq x y z
N MET A 1 7.98 14.48 -8.47
CA MET A 1 6.93 14.78 -7.46
C MET A 1 6.84 13.66 -6.44
N LYS A 2 6.62 13.96 -5.15
CA LYS A 2 6.37 12.92 -4.12
C LYS A 2 5.00 12.28 -4.37
N LYS A 3 4.95 10.95 -4.53
CA LYS A 3 3.69 10.19 -4.59
C LYS A 3 2.93 10.36 -3.27
N LYS A 4 1.61 10.62 -3.33
CA LYS A 4 0.75 10.82 -2.15
C LYS A 4 -0.03 9.53 -1.85
N PRO A 5 -0.20 9.14 -0.57
CA PRO A 5 -1.05 8.02 -0.21
C PRO A 5 -2.51 8.29 -0.61
N TYR A 6 -3.20 7.25 -1.07
CA TYR A 6 -4.58 7.28 -1.52
C TYR A 6 -5.55 6.93 -0.38
N GLY A 7 -6.76 7.49 -0.38
CA GLY A 7 -7.81 7.15 0.57
C GLY A 7 -7.87 8.07 1.81
N ASN A 8 -8.30 7.52 2.93
CA ASN A 8 -8.66 8.27 4.14
C ASN A 8 -7.43 8.80 4.88
N THR A 9 -6.94 9.96 4.46
CA THR A 9 -5.76 10.63 5.03
C THR A 9 -6.11 11.80 5.95
N GLY A 10 -7.40 12.12 6.11
CA GLY A 10 -7.87 13.16 7.00
C GLY A 10 -7.49 12.89 8.46
N GLY A 11 -7.09 13.92 9.20
CA GLY A 11 -6.72 13.82 10.62
C GLY A 11 -5.38 13.12 10.89
N LEU A 12 -4.62 12.70 9.86
CA LEU A 12 -3.30 12.13 10.05
C LEU A 12 -2.27 13.22 10.38
N LYS A 13 -1.38 12.93 11.34
CA LYS A 13 -0.27 13.82 11.68
C LYS A 13 0.73 13.89 10.52
N ALA A 14 1.47 15.00 10.42
CA ALA A 14 2.49 15.18 9.38
C ALA A 14 3.51 14.01 9.35
N ASN A 15 3.88 13.46 10.52
CA ASN A 15 4.77 12.32 10.61
C ASN A 15 4.16 11.04 10.00
N HIS A 16 2.86 10.79 10.19
CA HIS A 16 2.15 9.65 9.58
C HIS A 16 2.18 9.74 8.07
N LEU A 17 1.85 10.92 7.52
CA LEU A 17 1.89 11.17 6.07
C LEU A 17 3.29 10.97 5.51
N ARG A 18 4.32 11.46 6.20
CA ARG A 18 5.72 11.28 5.79
C ARG A 18 6.11 9.80 5.74
N ARG A 19 5.73 9.01 6.76
CA ARG A 19 6.02 7.57 6.81
C ARG A 19 5.29 6.81 5.70
N LEU A 20 4.00 7.07 5.50
CA LEU A 20 3.22 6.51 4.38
C LEU A 20 3.85 6.84 3.02
N GLN A 21 4.34 8.06 2.83
CA GLN A 21 5.04 8.45 1.60
C GLN A 21 6.38 7.72 1.41
N ASN A 22 7.10 7.43 2.50
CA ASN A 22 8.36 6.70 2.43
C ASN A 22 8.18 5.24 1.98
N ILE A 23 7.01 4.64 2.19
CA ILE A 23 6.70 3.28 1.71
C ILE A 23 6.86 3.17 0.19
N TYR A 24 6.58 4.23 -0.58
CA TYR A 24 6.79 4.24 -2.03
C TYR A 24 8.25 4.01 -2.46
N ARG A 25 9.21 4.22 -1.56
CA ARG A 25 10.66 4.00 -1.81
C ARG A 25 11.08 2.55 -1.53
N ARG A 26 10.22 1.77 -0.88
CA ARG A 26 10.49 0.36 -0.59
C ARG A 26 10.37 -0.45 -1.87
N THR A 27 11.26 -1.44 -2.00
CA THR A 27 11.21 -2.43 -3.08
C THR A 27 11.18 -3.80 -2.44
N ILE A 28 10.30 -4.66 -2.94
CA ILE A 28 10.18 -6.06 -2.50
C ILE A 28 10.90 -6.91 -3.54
N PRO A 29 11.87 -7.78 -3.17
CA PRO A 29 12.51 -8.61 -4.17
C PRO A 29 11.45 -9.53 -4.84
N PRO A 30 11.48 -9.74 -6.18
CA PRO A 30 10.36 -10.33 -6.91
C PRO A 30 9.90 -11.72 -6.45
N ARG A 31 10.77 -12.47 -5.76
CA ARG A 31 10.49 -13.81 -5.21
C ARG A 31 9.72 -13.79 -3.88
N PHE A 32 9.59 -12.63 -3.24
CA PHE A 32 8.89 -12.48 -1.97
C PHE A 32 7.56 -11.76 -2.16
N LEU A 33 6.57 -12.14 -1.35
CA LEU A 33 5.30 -11.42 -1.28
C LEU A 33 5.51 -10.05 -0.63
N VAL A 34 6.19 -10.03 0.52
CA VAL A 34 6.50 -8.84 1.33
C VAL A 34 7.81 -9.09 2.07
N THR A 35 8.58 -8.04 2.38
CA THR A 35 9.73 -8.18 3.30
C THR A 35 9.27 -8.04 4.75
N PRO A 36 9.94 -8.67 5.73
CA PRO A 36 9.60 -8.53 7.14
C PRO A 36 9.58 -7.07 7.60
N GLU A 37 10.49 -6.24 7.10
CA GLU A 37 10.59 -4.82 7.45
C GLU A 37 9.39 -4.04 6.95
N LEU A 38 8.94 -4.29 5.70
CA LEU A 38 7.76 -3.65 5.15
C LEU A 38 6.49 -4.12 5.86
N ALA A 39 6.37 -5.41 6.17
CA ALA A 39 5.24 -5.94 6.92
C ALA A 39 5.12 -5.26 8.30
N ARG A 40 6.23 -5.17 9.06
CA ARG A 40 6.27 -4.46 10.34
C ARG A 40 5.92 -2.98 10.21
N GLU A 41 6.43 -2.31 9.18
CA GLU A 41 6.15 -0.89 8.93
C GLU A 41 4.65 -0.66 8.64
N LEU A 42 4.03 -1.48 7.80
CA LEU A 42 2.60 -1.42 7.50
C LEU A 42 1.74 -1.69 8.74
N PHE A 43 2.08 -2.74 9.50
CA PHE A 43 1.37 -3.09 10.72
C PHE A 43 1.43 -1.98 11.78
N ASN A 44 2.63 -1.48 12.08
CA ASN A 44 2.80 -0.42 13.08
C ASN A 44 2.06 0.86 12.68
N LEU A 45 2.13 1.24 11.39
CA LEU A 45 1.37 2.39 10.90
C LEU A 45 -0.13 2.17 11.02
N SER A 46 -0.61 0.99 10.65
CA SER A 46 -2.03 0.64 10.70
C SER A 46 -2.61 0.72 12.11
N LEU A 47 -1.89 0.19 13.11
CA LEU A 47 -2.27 0.32 14.51
C LEU A 47 -2.25 1.77 14.99
N GLU A 48 -1.18 2.51 14.68
CA GLU A 48 -0.99 3.89 15.15
C GLU A 48 -2.07 4.85 14.61
N ILE A 49 -2.48 4.67 13.35
CA ILE A 49 -3.51 5.51 12.73
C ILE A 49 -4.92 4.94 12.85
N ARG A 50 -5.07 3.73 13.42
CA ARG A 50 -6.32 2.96 13.53
C ARG A 50 -7.06 2.82 12.20
N ARG A 51 -6.33 2.55 11.13
CA ARG A 51 -6.87 2.30 9.79
C ARG A 51 -6.09 1.16 9.14
N GLN A 52 -6.76 0.36 8.32
CA GLN A 52 -6.06 -0.57 7.43
C GLN A 52 -5.15 0.22 6.48
N VAL A 53 -3.95 -0.30 6.26
CA VAL A 53 -2.96 0.26 5.34
C VAL A 53 -2.63 -0.80 4.31
N GLY A 54 -2.72 -0.43 3.04
CA GLY A 54 -2.46 -1.31 1.91
C GLY A 54 -1.38 -0.77 0.97
N VAL A 55 -0.77 -1.67 0.22
CA VAL A 55 0.10 -1.34 -0.90
C VAL A 55 -0.27 -2.17 -2.12
N LEU A 56 -0.17 -1.54 -3.29
CA LEU A 56 -0.18 -2.24 -4.57
C LEU A 56 1.25 -2.31 -5.10
N VAL A 57 1.70 -3.52 -5.41
CA VAL A 57 3.08 -3.80 -5.79
C VAL A 57 3.11 -4.39 -7.19
N ASP A 58 3.95 -3.86 -8.07
CA ASP A 58 4.13 -4.42 -9.41
C ASP A 58 4.96 -5.72 -9.40
N ARG A 59 5.00 -6.38 -10.56
CA ARG A 59 5.82 -7.59 -10.80
C ARG A 59 7.32 -7.40 -10.63
N LYS A 60 7.83 -6.17 -10.66
CA LYS A 60 9.24 -5.84 -10.38
C LYS A 60 9.49 -5.55 -8.89
N GLY A 61 8.44 -5.60 -8.07
CA GLY A 61 8.53 -5.37 -6.63
C GLY A 61 8.39 -3.90 -6.21
N ARG A 62 8.01 -3.01 -7.12
CA ARG A 62 7.86 -1.58 -6.83
C ARG A 62 6.49 -1.30 -6.23
N VAL A 63 6.46 -0.46 -5.20
CA VAL A 63 5.22 0.03 -4.63
C VAL A 63 4.62 1.11 -5.54
N GLU A 64 3.48 0.80 -6.14
CA GLU A 64 2.79 1.67 -7.07
C GLU A 64 1.76 2.56 -6.42
N HIS A 65 1.07 2.01 -5.41
CA HIS A 65 0.11 2.73 -4.58
C HIS A 65 0.31 2.39 -3.11
N VAL A 66 0.17 3.40 -2.24
CA VAL A 66 0.00 3.25 -0.79
C VAL A 66 -1.43 3.71 -0.50
N ILE A 67 -2.20 2.88 0.17
CA ILE A 67 -3.63 3.05 0.41
C ILE A 67 -3.87 3.15 1.91
N VAL A 68 -4.63 4.14 2.33
CA VAL A 68 -5.13 4.29 3.69
C VAL A 68 -6.63 4.07 3.67
N GLY A 69 -7.05 2.99 4.31
CA GLY A 69 -8.44 2.61 4.43
C GLY A 69 -9.12 3.21 5.66
N ASN A 70 -10.15 2.52 6.14
CA ASN A 70 -10.69 2.69 7.47
C ASN A 70 -10.38 1.44 8.31
N ASP A 71 -11.04 1.28 9.45
CA ASP A 71 -10.92 0.11 10.31
C ASP A 71 -11.37 -1.21 9.64
N ARG A 72 -12.30 -1.14 8.67
CA ARG A 72 -12.94 -2.32 8.06
C ARG A 72 -12.43 -2.70 6.68
N GLN A 73 -12.00 -1.73 5.88
CA GLN A 73 -11.65 -1.94 4.48
C GLN A 73 -10.63 -0.93 3.93
N ILE A 74 -10.01 -1.31 2.81
CA ILE A 74 -9.31 -0.42 1.90
C ILE A 74 -10.10 -0.27 0.59
N VAL A 75 -9.94 0.87 -0.08
CA VAL A 75 -10.49 1.07 -1.44
C VAL A 75 -9.33 1.10 -2.42
N ILE A 76 -9.35 0.19 -3.39
CA ILE A 76 -8.33 0.10 -4.44
C ILE A 76 -8.51 1.31 -5.38
N PRO A 77 -7.45 2.11 -5.63
CA PRO A 77 -7.52 3.24 -6.55
C PRO A 77 -7.75 2.77 -7.99
N ASP A 78 -8.04 3.72 -8.90
CA ASP A 78 -8.10 3.39 -10.33
C ASP A 78 -6.75 2.83 -10.82
N ILE A 79 -6.80 1.58 -11.27
CA ILE A 79 -5.67 0.81 -11.81
C ILE A 79 -5.83 0.54 -13.31
N SER A 80 -6.63 1.34 -14.02
CA SER A 80 -6.88 1.19 -15.46
C SER A 80 -5.60 1.25 -16.29
N ASN A 81 -4.58 1.99 -15.84
CA ASN A 81 -3.26 2.04 -16.46
C ASN A 81 -2.51 0.68 -16.45
N TYR A 82 -2.91 -0.25 -15.57
CA TYR A 82 -2.42 -1.62 -15.56
C TYR A 82 -3.32 -2.48 -16.43
N ARG A 83 -2.91 -2.68 -17.69
CA ARG A 83 -3.65 -3.48 -18.66
C ARG A 83 -3.87 -4.92 -18.14
N ALA A 84 -5.13 -5.32 -18.08
CA ALA A 84 -5.51 -6.73 -18.04
C ALA A 84 -5.54 -7.25 -19.48
N TYR A 85 -5.01 -8.44 -19.70
CA TYR A 85 -5.18 -9.16 -20.97
C TYR A 85 -6.12 -10.33 -20.72
N ALA A 86 -6.84 -10.79 -21.74
CA ALA A 86 -7.70 -11.98 -21.61
C ALA A 86 -6.90 -13.14 -20.99
N GLY A 87 -7.44 -13.73 -19.93
CA GLY A 87 -6.78 -14.81 -19.16
C GLY A 87 -5.61 -14.38 -18.28
N ARG A 88 -5.37 -13.08 -18.05
CA ARG A 88 -4.24 -12.59 -17.22
C ARG A 88 -4.66 -11.55 -16.18
N LEU A 89 -4.10 -11.68 -14.98
CA LEU A 89 -4.17 -10.66 -13.93
C LEU A 89 -3.40 -9.39 -14.35
N ARG A 90 -3.70 -8.25 -13.72
CA ARG A 90 -3.09 -6.93 -14.00
C ARG A 90 -1.60 -6.80 -13.60
N GLY A 91 -0.98 -7.87 -13.10
CA GLY A 91 0.43 -7.88 -12.68
C GLY A 91 0.71 -7.02 -11.43
N LEU A 92 -0.33 -6.80 -10.62
CA LEU A 92 -0.26 -6.13 -9.32
C LEU A 92 -0.57 -7.13 -8.20
N ARG A 93 0.15 -7.00 -7.08
CA ARG A 93 -0.15 -7.69 -5.82
C ARG A 93 -0.68 -6.68 -4.81
N CYS A 94 -1.82 -6.97 -4.21
CA CYS A 94 -2.36 -6.18 -3.11
C CYS A 94 -1.96 -6.80 -1.78
N ILE A 95 -1.33 -6.02 -0.90
CA ILE A 95 -0.92 -6.43 0.45
C ILE A 95 -1.49 -5.39 1.39
N HIS A 96 -2.29 -5.78 2.36
CA HIS A 96 -2.84 -4.86 3.34
C HIS A 96 -2.98 -5.48 4.71
N THR A 97 -3.10 -4.63 5.71
CA THR A 97 -3.37 -5.01 7.09
C THR A 97 -4.87 -5.13 7.34
N HIS A 98 -5.22 -5.93 8.34
CA HIS A 98 -6.52 -5.92 9.00
C HIS A 98 -6.34 -5.53 10.46
N LEU A 99 -7.30 -4.78 10.98
CA LEU A 99 -7.46 -4.55 12.41
C LEU A 99 -8.52 -5.56 12.85
N GLY A 100 -8.16 -6.46 13.77
CA GLY A 100 -9.02 -7.55 14.23
C GLY A 100 -10.29 -7.08 14.92
#